data_AF-A0A0E0MMV4-F1
#
_entry.id   AF-A0A0E0MMV4-F1
#
_cell.length_a   1.000
_cell.length_b   1.000
_cell.length_c   1.000
_cell.angle_alpha   90.00
_cell.angle_beta   90.00
_cell.angle_gamma   90.00
#
_symmetry.space_group_name_H-M   'P 1'
#
loop_
_entity.id
_entity.type
_entity.pdbx_description
1 polymer ?
#
loop_
_entity_poly.entity_id
_entity_poly.type
_entity_poly.pdbx_seq_one_letter_code
_entity_poly.pdbx_strand_id
1 'polypeptide(L)'
;MPSKGSSQMTMVNQRNLSDQRGKQPLSQVDVDVDSFRTQNAWSEKAWINIVCRLNTKFSTSFTTNQVKQKEQDLKKDYRNVNDLLHQSGFGWDNERMMVSAPQSVWDTFADHKNKDALRLRHK
;
A
#
# COMPACT_ATOMS: atom_id res chain seq x y z
N MET A 1 53.08 -60.21 14.33
CA MET A 1 52.80 -60.67 12.96
C MET A 1 52.02 -59.58 12.22
N PRO A 2 52.36 -59.26 10.96
CA PRO A 2 51.77 -58.16 10.17
C PRO A 2 50.78 -58.66 9.09
N SER A 3 49.83 -57.80 8.69
CA SER A 3 49.14 -57.81 7.38
C SER A 3 48.45 -56.44 7.22
N LYS A 4 48.98 -55.48 6.45
CA LYS A 4 48.96 -55.28 4.98
C LYS A 4 47.58 -54.98 4.37
N GLY A 5 47.54 -53.86 3.62
CA GLY A 5 46.52 -53.46 2.63
C GLY A 5 45.68 -52.26 3.10
N SER A 6 45.45 -51.18 2.35
CA SER A 6 45.79 -50.84 0.96
C SER A 6 45.74 -49.32 0.79
N SER A 7 46.52 -48.81 -0.14
CA SER A 7 46.63 -47.42 -0.56
C SER A 7 45.40 -46.99 -1.37
N GLN A 8 44.84 -45.81 -1.10
CA GLN A 8 44.18 -44.96 -2.09
C GLN A 8 44.45 -43.49 -1.72
N MET A 9 45.13 -42.78 -2.60
CA MET A 9 45.33 -41.33 -2.57
C MET A 9 44.59 -40.75 -3.78
N THR A 10 43.57 -39.91 -3.54
CA THR A 10 42.99 -39.02 -4.55
C THR A 10 42.57 -37.69 -3.90
N MET A 11 43.52 -36.75 -3.96
CA MET A 11 43.40 -35.32 -4.27
C MET A 11 42.00 -34.64 -4.27
N VAL A 12 41.87 -33.66 -3.37
CA VAL A 12 41.18 -32.34 -3.43
C VAL A 12 39.72 -32.25 -3.88
N ASN A 13 38.85 -31.67 -3.03
CA ASN A 13 37.98 -30.56 -3.46
C ASN A 13 37.58 -29.66 -2.28
N GLN A 14 37.66 -28.35 -2.50
CA GLN A 14 37.38 -27.30 -1.53
C GLN A 14 35.88 -26.93 -1.51
N ARG A 15 35.46 -26.31 -0.39
CA ARG A 15 34.30 -25.41 -0.19
C ARG A 15 32.94 -26.07 0.06
N ASN A 16 32.39 -25.87 1.26
CA ASN A 16 31.23 -24.98 1.37
C ASN A 16 31.05 -24.38 2.78
N LEU A 17 31.02 -23.05 2.83
CA LEU A 17 30.56 -22.24 3.94
C LEU A 17 29.03 -22.15 3.87
N SER A 18 28.32 -22.41 4.97
CA SER A 18 27.09 -21.68 5.36
C SER A 18 26.38 -22.36 6.54
N ASP A 19 26.74 -21.96 7.76
CA ASP A 19 25.77 -21.94 8.85
C ASP A 19 25.78 -20.55 9.49
N GLN A 20 24.79 -19.75 9.12
CA GLN A 20 24.37 -18.52 9.80
C GLN A 20 22.88 -18.32 9.53
N ARG A 21 22.02 -19.17 10.10
CA ARG A 21 20.60 -18.84 10.22
C ARG A 21 20.35 -18.06 11.52
N GLY A 22 20.19 -16.76 11.35
CA GLY A 22 19.06 -16.04 11.94
C GLY A 22 19.31 -15.31 13.24
N LYS A 23 19.82 -14.07 13.15
CA LYS A 23 19.26 -12.90 13.86
C LYS A 23 19.37 -11.67 12.94
N GLN A 24 18.22 -11.10 12.62
CA GLN A 24 18.03 -9.93 11.75
C GLN A 24 18.68 -8.67 12.38
N PRO A 25 19.01 -7.67 11.55
CA PRO A 25 18.20 -6.45 11.57
C PRO A 25 17.61 -6.15 10.19
N LEU A 26 16.29 -5.93 10.14
CA LEU A 26 15.56 -5.37 8.99
C LEU A 26 15.92 -3.88 8.80
N SER A 27 17.20 -3.56 8.63
CA SER A 27 17.64 -2.23 8.24
C SER A 27 18.01 -2.27 6.77
N GLN A 28 17.28 -1.48 5.98
CA GLN A 28 17.69 -1.05 4.64
C GLN A 28 17.77 -2.19 3.62
N VAL A 29 16.63 -2.78 3.27
CA VAL A 29 16.51 -3.22 1.88
C VAL A 29 16.40 -1.93 1.08
N ASP A 30 17.37 -1.64 0.22
CA ASP A 30 17.23 -0.66 -0.84
C ASP A 30 16.05 -1.13 -1.70
N VAL A 31 14.85 -0.72 -1.31
CA VAL A 31 13.62 -1.19 -1.94
C VAL A 31 13.51 -0.43 -3.23
N ASP A 32 13.92 -1.06 -4.32
CA ASP A 32 13.93 -0.54 -5.70
C ASP A 32 12.62 0.17 -6.03
N VAL A 33 12.61 1.50 -5.81
CA VAL A 33 11.42 2.35 -5.81
C VAL A 33 10.79 2.43 -7.20
N ASP A 34 11.63 2.25 -8.22
CA ASP A 34 11.28 2.31 -9.64
C ASP A 34 10.42 1.11 -10.09
N SER A 35 10.46 -0.01 -9.37
CA SER A 35 9.72 -1.24 -9.75
C SER A 35 8.30 -1.34 -9.14
N PHE A 36 7.88 -0.36 -8.34
CA PHE A 36 6.60 -0.42 -7.62
C PHE A 36 5.40 0.18 -8.34
N ARG A 37 5.64 0.90 -9.43
CA ARG A 37 4.59 1.55 -10.23
C ARG A 37 4.59 0.96 -11.63
N THR A 38 3.47 0.37 -12.03
CA THR A 38 3.14 0.17 -13.45
C THR A 38 2.40 1.41 -13.95
N GLN A 39 2.24 1.55 -15.28
CA GLN A 39 1.70 2.74 -15.94
C GLN A 39 0.40 3.28 -15.30
N ASN A 40 -0.43 2.41 -14.70
CA ASN A 40 -1.67 2.81 -14.02
C ASN A 40 -1.95 2.09 -12.69
N ALA A 41 -1.02 1.26 -12.18
CA ALA A 41 -1.26 0.46 -10.98
C ALA A 41 0.01 0.26 -10.15
N TRP A 42 -0.17 -0.23 -8.94
CA TRP A 42 0.95 -0.71 -8.14
C TRP A 42 1.29 -2.15 -8.55
N SER A 43 2.58 -2.48 -8.56
CA SER A 43 3.01 -3.86 -8.76
C SER A 43 2.56 -4.76 -7.60
N GLU A 44 2.54 -6.08 -7.81
CA GLU A 44 2.15 -7.01 -6.74
C GLU A 44 3.07 -6.90 -5.52
N LYS A 45 4.38 -6.78 -5.74
CA LYS A 45 5.37 -6.55 -4.67
C LYS A 45 5.09 -5.24 -3.92
N ALA A 46 4.68 -4.18 -4.62
CA ALA A 46 4.31 -2.92 -3.99
C ALA A 46 3.11 -3.10 -3.06
N TRP A 47 2.07 -3.79 -3.53
CA TRP A 47 0.87 -4.06 -2.74
C TRP A 47 1.18 -4.86 -1.47
N ILE A 48 2.00 -5.91 -1.58
CA ILE A 48 2.44 -6.70 -0.41
C ILE A 48 3.15 -5.80 0.59
N ASN A 49 4.07 -4.94 0.13
CA ASN A 49 4.81 -4.03 0.99
C ASN A 49 3.88 -3.01 1.69
N ILE A 50 2.96 -2.39 0.95
CA ILE A 50 1.98 -1.42 1.47
C ILE A 50 1.12 -2.07 2.56
N VAL A 51 0.57 -3.26 2.29
CA VAL A 51 -0.29 -3.98 3.24
C VAL A 51 0.49 -4.34 4.50
N CYS A 52 1.71 -4.87 4.36
CA CYS A 52 2.57 -5.24 5.48
C CYS A 52 2.88 -4.03 6.36
N ARG A 53 3.27 -2.90 5.76
CA ARG A 53 3.54 -1.65 6.49
C ARG A 53 2.29 -1.10 7.19
N LEU A 54 1.15 -1.11 6.52
CA LEU A 54 -0.11 -0.60 7.06
C LEU A 54 -0.55 -1.44 8.27
N ASN A 55 -0.54 -2.76 8.13
CA ASN A 55 -0.88 -3.68 9.20
C ASN A 55 0.07 -3.60 10.39
N THR A 56 1.38 -3.47 10.13
CA THR A 56 2.37 -3.28 11.19
C THR A 56 2.16 -1.97 11.93
N LYS A 57 1.95 -0.86 11.20
CA LYS A 57 1.82 0.48 11.78
C LYS A 57 0.56 0.63 12.64
N PHE A 58 -0.55 0.06 12.22
CA PHE A 58 -1.84 0.21 12.89
C PHE A 58 -2.26 -1.01 13.71
N SER A 59 -1.39 -2.04 13.80
CA SER A 59 -1.68 -3.32 14.44
C SER A 59 -2.97 -3.96 13.91
N THR A 60 -3.17 -3.90 12.59
CA THR A 60 -4.35 -4.44 11.89
C THR A 60 -3.99 -5.68 11.06
N SER A 61 -5.00 -6.35 10.51
CA SER A 61 -4.83 -7.54 9.65
C SER A 61 -5.64 -7.42 8.35
N PHE A 62 -5.47 -6.33 7.62
CA PHE A 62 -6.11 -6.13 6.33
C PHE A 62 -5.52 -7.04 5.25
N THR A 63 -6.38 -7.51 4.36
CA THR A 63 -5.98 -8.20 3.13
C THR A 63 -5.61 -7.20 2.03
N THR A 64 -4.84 -7.65 1.05
CA THR A 64 -4.49 -6.84 -0.12
C THR A 64 -5.72 -6.29 -0.85
N ASN A 65 -6.79 -7.07 -0.96
CA ASN A 65 -8.03 -6.65 -1.62
C ASN A 65 -8.75 -5.54 -0.84
N GLN A 66 -8.77 -5.62 0.49
CA GLN A 66 -9.36 -4.57 1.33
C GLN A 66 -8.59 -3.25 1.20
N VAL A 67 -7.26 -3.31 1.16
CA VAL A 67 -6.43 -2.10 0.98
C VAL A 67 -6.60 -1.51 -0.44
N LYS A 68 -6.66 -2.36 -1.48
CA LYS A 68 -6.96 -1.94 -2.86
C LYS A 68 -8.32 -1.26 -2.96
N GLN A 69 -9.37 -1.88 -2.40
CA GLN A 69 -10.71 -1.29 -2.40
C GLN A 69 -10.71 0.07 -1.69
N LYS A 70 -10.05 0.15 -0.53
CA LYS A 70 -9.96 1.41 0.21
C LYS A 70 -9.25 2.51 -0.57
N GLU A 71 -8.21 2.17 -1.32
CA GLU A 71 -7.51 3.11 -2.20
C GLU A 71 -8.42 3.63 -3.32
N GLN A 72 -9.24 2.77 -3.92
CA GLN A 72 -10.22 3.17 -4.93
C GLN A 72 -11.32 4.06 -4.33
N ASP A 73 -11.81 3.72 -3.14
CA ASP A 73 -12.82 4.52 -2.44
C ASP A 73 -12.28 5.91 -2.12
N LEU A 74 -11.04 6.02 -1.63
CA LEU A 74 -10.38 7.29 -1.34
C LEU A 74 -10.17 8.13 -2.61
N LYS A 75 -9.75 7.50 -3.71
CA LYS A 75 -9.67 8.18 -5.02
C LYS A 75 -11.04 8.71 -5.47
N LYS A 76 -12.11 7.94 -5.26
CA LYS A 76 -13.48 8.37 -5.57
C LYS A 76 -13.93 9.53 -4.68
N ASP A 77 -13.67 9.44 -3.38
CA ASP A 77 -13.94 10.53 -2.42
C ASP A 77 -13.21 11.81 -2.81
N TYR A 78 -11.93 11.72 -3.13
CA TYR A 78 -11.13 12.86 -3.59
C TYR A 78 -11.71 13.50 -4.85
N ARG A 79 -12.06 12.70 -5.88
CA ARG A 79 -12.69 13.24 -7.10
C ARG A 79 -14.00 13.96 -6.78
N ASN A 80 -14.85 13.39 -5.93
CA ASN A 80 -16.10 14.02 -5.54
C ASN A 80 -15.87 15.36 -4.82
N VAL A 81 -14.93 15.41 -3.86
CA VAL A 81 -14.56 16.66 -3.17
C VAL A 81 -14.03 17.68 -4.17
N ASN A 82 -13.10 17.27 -5.02
CA ASN A 82 -12.52 18.13 -6.04
C ASN A 82 -13.59 18.71 -6.97
N ASP A 83 -14.49 17.88 -7.49
CA ASP A 83 -15.56 18.31 -8.39
C ASP A 83 -16.50 19.30 -7.70
N LEU A 84 -16.84 19.06 -6.43
CA LEU A 84 -17.65 19.99 -5.64
C LEU A 84 -16.94 21.34 -5.46
N LEU A 85 -15.65 21.35 -5.11
CA LEU A 85 -14.88 22.59 -4.93
C LEU A 85 -14.69 23.39 -6.23
N HIS A 86 -14.82 22.75 -7.40
CA HIS A 86 -14.83 23.46 -8.68
C HIS A 86 -16.21 24.07 -9.02
N GLN A 87 -17.26 23.76 -8.25
CA GLN A 87 -18.58 24.38 -8.43
C GLN A 87 -18.72 25.65 -7.60
N SER A 88 -19.38 26.65 -8.19
CA SER A 88 -19.68 27.90 -7.49
C SER A 88 -20.58 27.65 -6.27
N GLY A 89 -20.22 28.27 -5.13
CA GLY A 89 -20.98 28.16 -3.89
C GLY A 89 -20.53 27.05 -2.94
N PHE A 90 -19.60 26.18 -3.36
CA PHE A 90 -18.94 25.21 -2.49
C PHE A 90 -17.56 25.72 -2.07
N GLY A 91 -17.23 25.50 -0.80
CA GLY A 91 -15.94 25.79 -0.21
C GLY A 91 -15.44 24.61 0.63
N TRP A 92 -14.30 24.80 1.29
CA TRP A 92 -13.69 23.81 2.18
C TRP A 92 -13.63 24.37 3.60
N ASP A 93 -14.15 23.60 4.54
CA ASP A 93 -14.01 23.84 5.98
C ASP A 93 -12.76 23.12 6.48
N ASN A 94 -11.72 23.89 6.82
CA ASN A 94 -10.44 23.36 7.30
C ASN A 94 -10.51 22.80 8.72
N GLU A 95 -11.47 23.23 9.55
CA GLU A 95 -11.62 22.71 10.91
C GLU A 95 -12.28 21.34 10.90
N ARG A 96 -13.30 21.20 10.06
CA ARG A 96 -14.05 19.95 9.91
C ARG A 96 -13.47 19.01 8.86
N MET A 97 -12.52 19.48 8.04
CA MET A 97 -11.97 18.78 6.89
C MET A 97 -13.07 18.28 5.94
N MET A 98 -13.97 19.19 5.58
CA MET A 98 -15.18 18.87 4.81
C MET A 98 -15.55 19.94 3.78
N VAL A 99 -16.37 19.53 2.81
CA VAL A 99 -16.99 20.48 1.87
C VAL A 99 -18.07 21.27 2.62
N SER A 100 -17.98 22.60 2.58
CA SER A 100 -18.92 23.52 3.20
C SER A 100 -19.65 24.32 2.12
N ALA A 101 -20.97 24.38 2.22
CA ALA A 101 -21.82 25.17 1.34
C ALA A 101 -23.17 25.46 2.03
N PRO A 102 -23.86 26.55 1.68
CA PRO A 102 -25.22 26.81 2.13
C PRO A 102 -26.19 25.68 1.73
N GLN A 103 -27.25 25.48 2.53
CA GLN A 103 -28.24 24.44 2.27
C GLN A 103 -28.85 24.54 0.85
N SER A 104 -29.13 25.76 0.38
CA SER A 104 -29.67 26.02 -0.96
C SER A 104 -28.74 25.57 -2.10
N VAL A 105 -27.42 25.64 -1.88
CA VAL A 105 -26.42 25.18 -2.85
C VAL A 105 -26.41 23.64 -2.91
N TRP A 106 -26.51 22.98 -1.75
CA TRP A 106 -26.66 21.52 -1.69
C TRP A 106 -27.95 21.02 -2.36
N ASP A 107 -29.08 21.71 -2.15
CA ASP A 107 -30.37 21.35 -2.73
C ASP A 107 -30.34 21.49 -4.26
N THR A 108 -29.81 22.61 -4.75
CA THR A 108 -29.60 22.84 -6.19
C THR A 108 -28.67 21.80 -6.81
N PHE A 109 -27.62 21.37 -6.10
CA PHE A 109 -26.71 20.34 -6.57
C PHE A 109 -27.39 18.96 -6.65
N ALA A 110 -28.17 18.59 -5.63
CA ALA A 110 -28.86 17.30 -5.54
C ALA A 110 -29.89 17.10 -6.67
N ASP A 111 -30.49 18.19 -7.15
CA ASP A 111 -31.44 18.17 -8.26
C ASP A 111 -30.76 18.02 -9.63
N HIS A 112 -29.49 18.41 -9.76
CA HIS A 112 -28.78 18.47 -11.05
C HIS A 112 -27.68 17.41 -11.24
N LYS A 113 -27.23 16.68 -10.20
CA LYS A 113 -26.05 15.78 -10.27
C LYS A 113 -26.17 14.46 -9.52
N ASN A 114 -25.26 13.54 -9.84
CA ASN A 114 -25.18 12.17 -9.30
C ASN A 114 -25.00 12.17 -7.76
N LYS A 115 -25.81 11.36 -7.06
CA LYS A 115 -26.03 11.35 -5.60
C LYS A 115 -24.84 10.88 -4.75
N ASP A 116 -23.80 10.33 -5.38
CA ASP A 116 -22.62 9.80 -4.68
C ASP A 116 -21.83 10.83 -3.87
N ALA A 117 -21.91 12.12 -4.21
CA ALA A 117 -21.22 13.18 -3.48
C ALA A 117 -21.97 13.61 -2.21
N LEU A 118 -23.25 13.23 -2.05
CA LEU A 118 -24.05 13.56 -0.87
C LEU A 118 -23.53 12.91 0.42
N ARG A 119 -22.74 11.83 0.30
CA ARG A 119 -22.08 11.19 1.46
C ARG A 119 -21.07 12.08 2.17
N LEU A 120 -20.64 13.17 1.54
CA LEU A 120 -19.68 14.13 2.10
C LEU A 120 -20.37 15.22 2.95
N ARG A 121 -21.71 15.25 2.98
CA ARG A 121 -22.51 16.23 3.73
C ARG A 121 -22.63 15.94 5.24
N HIS A 122 -22.51 14.68 5.65
CA HIS A 122 -22.87 14.20 7.00
C HIS A 122 -21.75 13.44 7.72
N LYS A 123 -20.48 13.80 7.53
CA LYS A 123 -19.36 13.14 8.25
C LYS A 123 -18.77 13.99 9.35
#